data_AF-A0A0B5QGM6-F1
#
_entry.id   AF-A0A0B5QGM6-F1
#
_cell.length_a   1.000
_cell.length_b   1.000
_cell.length_c   1.000
_cell.angle_alpha   90.00
_cell.angle_beta   90.00
_cell.angle_gamma   90.00
#
_symmetry.space_group_name_H-M   'P 1'
#
loop_
_entity.id
_entity.type
_entity.pdbx_description
1 polymer ?
#
loop_
_entity_poly.entity_id
_entity_poly.type
_entity_poly.pdbx_seq_one_letter_code
_entity_poly.pdbx_strand_id
1 'polypeptide(L)'
;MKKYIFLLIFALCIMSFAIEEDVSAEEIITEKPNVIVLKGTDETKDGFPVYELMDDDKLFMDIYNKSFIKKSVELYGQALQYSNLDSKDIYFAFRQNSGCYGNIGFYLKKDGELYDKTKSPHIELSTGQLKNYNDLESITQILPHEMGHVIQKVTTSNNGEINQNVVDIHYSNIQTEYSTAFCEGFGEHFEVISRMYEENNEIKNGIYKEIERIENSTKSIVNSASRDFTLPLRLDYYREVSQFWQQKYENLKRHELGLSGDGKYKNLSYDFMDPEKSILYRNMGLYQDKTKMKSLEQSLSTEIVVSNFFIKLITTDTGELNERYSKVFNVFNKYLNKDSKPQLIEFVSGYIKEYTKEKERLLQIFKDSTGHDFTEECAPEIWCISEGEHSNIIFDQFRGLKFPYYIFNINTCEKEDLLRLKGISKNDAEGIITYRDKNNGFKNTEEFAHIEGVSDKAIQILTNNTSKEQIEKVTSTMNERKFEKSFYTIFIANIKHLISRTMMWFVIFFLTYYLFVMKASFKSKKNIVIVAIKKFFKLMFYILIGFMAVAVSSIIVIGNRTLNPIIIFITVIFIYEGITLLVIRKDKLKVRDSIISTLMIIPIIIYSQY
;
A
#
# COMPACT_ATOMS: atom_id res chain seq x y z
N MET A 1 -4.04 61.46 -39.77
CA MET A 1 -4.61 60.30 -39.05
C MET A 1 -3.75 59.04 -39.11
N LYS A 2 -3.29 58.55 -40.28
CA LYS A 2 -2.47 57.31 -40.35
C LYS A 2 -1.10 57.37 -39.66
N LYS A 3 -0.44 58.54 -39.61
CA LYS A 3 0.87 58.71 -38.93
C LYS A 3 0.78 58.69 -37.39
N TYR A 4 -0.35 59.13 -36.83
CA TYR A 4 -0.58 59.15 -35.39
C TYR A 4 -1.11 57.82 -34.87
N ILE A 5 -1.85 57.06 -35.69
CA ILE A 5 -2.29 55.69 -35.35
C ILE A 5 -1.08 54.73 -35.30
N PHE A 6 -0.10 54.90 -36.20
CA PHE A 6 1.12 54.08 -36.15
C PHE A 6 1.99 54.41 -34.92
N LEU A 7 2.10 55.68 -34.53
CA LEU A 7 2.78 56.10 -33.30
C LEU A 7 2.03 55.68 -32.03
N LEU A 8 0.70 55.63 -32.04
CA LEU A 8 -0.11 55.15 -30.91
C LEU A 8 -0.02 53.63 -30.76
N ILE A 9 -0.01 52.87 -31.87
CA ILE A 9 0.19 51.41 -31.86
C ILE A 9 1.63 51.08 -31.43
N PHE A 10 2.62 51.85 -31.88
CA PHE A 10 4.01 51.66 -31.49
C PHE A 10 4.25 52.03 -30.00
N ALA A 11 3.61 53.09 -29.49
CA ALA A 11 3.67 53.47 -28.09
C ALA A 11 2.89 52.50 -27.18
N LEU A 12 1.77 51.95 -27.64
CA LEU A 12 1.03 50.91 -26.92
C LEU A 12 1.81 49.59 -26.88
N CYS A 13 2.51 49.22 -27.97
CA CYS A 13 3.41 48.07 -27.98
C CYS A 13 4.63 48.27 -27.06
N ILE A 14 5.19 49.49 -26.96
CA ILE A 14 6.31 49.77 -26.03
C ILE A 14 5.84 49.78 -24.56
N MET A 15 4.60 50.22 -24.28
CA MET A 15 4.03 50.11 -22.94
C MET A 15 3.52 48.70 -22.57
N SER A 16 3.48 47.75 -23.51
CA SER A 16 3.24 46.33 -23.19
C SER A 16 4.53 45.55 -22.84
N PHE A 17 5.70 46.19 -22.93
CA PHE A 17 7.01 45.58 -22.70
C PHE A 17 7.81 46.24 -21.56
N ALA A 18 7.18 47.06 -20.72
CA ALA A 18 7.90 47.79 -19.67
C ALA A 18 7.04 48.10 -18.43
N ILE A 19 6.49 47.05 -17.79
CA ILE A 19 6.37 46.97 -16.31
C ILE A 19 6.43 45.47 -15.96
N GLU A 20 7.59 44.86 -16.14
CA GLU A 20 8.01 43.81 -15.21
C GLU A 20 8.69 44.57 -14.07
N GLU A 21 8.06 44.61 -12.90
CA GLU A 21 8.85 44.80 -11.69
C GLU A 21 9.83 43.64 -11.66
N ASP A 22 11.11 43.96 -11.90
CA ASP A 22 12.24 43.09 -11.59
C ASP A 22 12.21 42.81 -10.07
N VAL A 23 11.35 41.86 -9.67
CA VAL A 23 11.69 40.99 -8.56
C VAL A 23 12.76 40.09 -9.16
N SER A 24 14.02 40.49 -9.00
CA SER A 24 15.16 39.65 -9.30
C SER A 24 14.92 38.31 -8.61
N ALA A 25 14.57 37.29 -9.40
CA ALA A 25 14.78 35.93 -8.97
C ALA A 25 16.28 35.86 -8.67
N GLU A 26 16.63 35.75 -7.39
CA GLU A 26 17.96 35.31 -7.01
C GLU A 26 18.26 34.09 -7.90
N GLU A 27 19.35 34.19 -8.66
CA GLU A 27 19.86 33.09 -9.44
C GLU A 27 20.05 31.93 -8.45
N ILE A 28 19.12 30.97 -8.44
CA ILE A 28 19.16 29.84 -7.51
C ILE A 28 20.39 29.03 -7.92
N ILE A 29 21.51 29.30 -7.24
CA ILE A 29 22.74 28.54 -7.38
C ILE A 29 22.39 27.11 -6.97
N THR A 30 22.13 26.27 -7.96
CA THR A 30 21.86 24.84 -7.77
C THR A 30 23.22 24.18 -7.59
N GLU A 31 23.74 24.25 -6.37
CA GLU A 31 24.91 23.46 -6.03
C GLU A 31 24.53 21.97 -6.11
N LYS A 32 25.21 21.24 -6.99
CA LYS A 32 24.95 19.82 -7.20
C LYS A 32 25.43 19.03 -5.98
N PRO A 33 24.55 18.28 -5.29
CA PRO A 33 24.95 17.44 -4.17
C PRO A 33 26.03 16.44 -4.56
N ASN A 34 27.00 16.21 -3.67
CA ASN A 34 27.95 15.13 -3.86
C ASN A 34 27.25 13.80 -3.58
N VAL A 35 27.26 12.91 -4.57
CA VAL A 35 26.70 11.56 -4.44
C VAL A 35 27.79 10.64 -3.91
N ILE A 36 27.53 10.01 -2.76
CA ILE A 36 28.46 9.07 -2.13
C ILE A 36 27.76 7.71 -2.03
N VAL A 37 28.39 6.68 -2.59
CA VAL A 37 27.84 5.33 -2.60
C VAL A 37 28.50 4.50 -1.52
N LEU A 38 27.66 3.85 -0.72
CA LEU A 38 28.04 3.12 0.47
C LEU A 38 27.64 1.66 0.35
N LYS A 39 28.36 0.82 1.08
CA LYS A 39 28.08 -0.58 1.30
C LYS A 39 27.44 -0.75 2.68
N GLY A 40 26.29 -1.41 2.70
CA GLY A 40 25.60 -1.85 3.90
C GLY A 40 26.45 -2.80 4.76
N THR A 41 26.50 -2.56 6.06
CA THR A 41 27.04 -3.54 7.03
C THR A 41 25.94 -4.06 7.94
N ASP A 42 26.23 -5.08 8.74
CA ASP A 42 25.33 -5.56 9.80
C ASP A 42 25.62 -4.89 11.15
N GLU A 43 26.54 -3.93 11.19
CA GLU A 43 26.92 -3.20 12.39
C GLU A 43 25.94 -2.04 12.65
N THR A 44 25.70 -1.77 13.94
CA THR A 44 24.96 -0.60 14.40
C THR A 44 25.73 0.06 15.54
N LYS A 45 25.57 1.37 15.69
CA LYS A 45 26.14 2.14 16.80
C LYS A 45 25.12 3.19 17.24
N ASP A 46 24.82 3.21 18.54
CA ASP A 46 23.86 4.14 19.16
C ASP A 46 22.47 4.15 18.48
N GLY A 47 22.05 3.00 17.94
CA GLY A 47 20.78 2.86 17.20
C GLY A 47 20.86 3.22 15.72
N PHE A 48 21.98 3.77 15.25
CA PHE A 48 22.20 4.12 13.85
C PHE A 48 22.93 2.99 13.08
N PRO A 49 22.63 2.80 11.78
CA PRO A 49 23.35 1.85 10.95
C PRO A 49 24.79 2.31 10.71
N VAL A 50 25.69 1.35 10.54
CA VAL A 50 27.09 1.60 10.14
C VAL A 50 27.25 1.21 8.66
N TYR A 51 27.90 2.07 7.89
CA TYR A 51 28.15 1.87 6.47
C TYR A 51 29.62 2.04 6.13
N GLU A 52 30.08 1.35 5.09
CA GLU A 52 31.43 1.48 4.53
C GLU A 52 31.37 2.14 3.15
N LEU A 53 32.47 2.69 2.65
CA LEU A 53 32.53 3.15 1.25
C LEU A 53 32.39 1.96 0.31
N MET A 54 31.63 2.13 -0.78
CA MET A 54 31.52 1.11 -1.81
C MET A 54 32.72 1.16 -2.76
N ASP A 55 33.38 0.01 -2.99
CA ASP A 55 34.58 -0.06 -3.84
C ASP A 55 34.29 0.15 -5.34
N ASP A 56 33.13 -0.29 -5.82
CA ASP A 56 32.71 -0.17 -7.22
C ASP A 56 31.24 0.24 -7.32
N ASP A 57 31.01 1.49 -7.69
CA ASP A 57 29.70 2.11 -7.83
C ASP A 57 29.28 2.37 -9.28
N LYS A 58 30.09 1.94 -10.26
CA LYS A 58 29.91 2.29 -11.69
C LYS A 58 28.53 1.95 -12.22
N LEU A 59 27.99 0.79 -11.84
CA LEU A 59 26.67 0.34 -12.27
C LEU A 59 25.57 1.27 -11.73
N PHE A 60 25.64 1.64 -10.46
CA PHE A 60 24.69 2.59 -9.88
C PHE A 60 24.84 3.96 -10.54
N MET A 61 26.08 4.43 -10.72
CA MET A 61 26.33 5.73 -11.34
C MET A 61 25.86 5.81 -12.79
N ASP A 62 25.93 4.71 -13.56
CA ASP A 62 25.31 4.63 -14.89
C ASP A 62 23.78 4.81 -14.82
N ILE A 63 23.12 4.05 -13.94
CA ILE A 63 21.66 4.14 -13.74
C ILE A 63 21.26 5.53 -13.25
N TYR A 64 21.98 6.07 -12.27
CA TYR A 64 21.80 7.42 -11.73
C TYR A 64 21.83 8.45 -12.86
N ASN A 65 22.89 8.44 -13.69
CA ASN A 65 23.10 9.48 -14.69
C ASN A 65 22.08 9.45 -15.84
N LYS A 66 21.50 8.29 -16.14
CA LYS A 66 20.60 8.09 -17.28
C LYS A 66 19.12 8.03 -16.95
N SER A 67 18.74 8.22 -15.69
CA SER A 67 17.35 8.13 -15.21
C SER A 67 16.92 9.36 -14.43
N PHE A 68 15.64 9.44 -14.09
CA PHE A 68 15.09 10.49 -13.24
C PHE A 68 15.75 10.59 -11.85
N ILE A 69 16.49 9.57 -11.40
CA ILE A 69 17.25 9.62 -10.14
C ILE A 69 18.13 10.87 -10.08
N LYS A 70 18.86 11.19 -11.16
CA LYS A 70 19.68 12.40 -11.21
C LYS A 70 18.86 13.66 -10.94
N LYS A 71 17.67 13.75 -11.55
CA LYS A 71 16.75 14.87 -11.34
C LYS A 71 16.26 14.94 -9.89
N SER A 72 15.95 13.80 -9.27
CA SER A 72 15.56 13.75 -7.86
C SER A 72 16.68 14.25 -6.92
N VAL A 73 17.95 13.98 -7.23
CA VAL A 73 19.10 14.50 -6.47
C VAL A 73 19.31 16.00 -6.71
N GLU A 74 19.06 16.50 -7.92
CA GLU A 74 19.05 17.96 -8.18
C GLU A 74 17.98 18.66 -7.34
N LEU A 75 16.77 18.09 -7.23
CA LEU A 75 15.71 18.62 -6.38
C LEU A 75 16.08 18.56 -4.90
N TYR A 76 16.76 17.51 -4.44
CA TYR A 76 17.34 17.48 -3.10
C TYR A 76 18.37 18.59 -2.88
N GLY A 77 19.23 18.86 -3.85
CA GLY A 77 20.15 20.01 -3.80
C GLY A 77 19.43 21.34 -3.62
N GLN A 78 18.28 21.52 -4.29
CA GLN A 78 17.42 22.69 -4.09
C GLN A 78 16.75 22.70 -2.73
N ALA A 79 16.33 21.54 -2.21
CA ALA A 79 15.72 21.41 -0.91
C ALA A 79 16.67 21.83 0.24
N LEU A 80 17.99 21.64 0.06
CA LEU A 80 19.00 21.98 1.07
C LEU A 80 19.03 23.47 1.44
N GLN A 81 18.60 24.37 0.55
CA GLN A 81 18.50 25.81 0.85
C GLN A 81 17.52 26.13 1.99
N TYR A 82 16.61 25.19 2.29
CA TYR A 82 15.64 25.30 3.37
C TYR A 82 16.03 24.50 4.62
N SER A 83 17.23 23.93 4.64
CA SER A 83 17.69 23.03 5.70
C SER A 83 18.82 23.64 6.54
N ASN A 84 18.97 23.15 7.78
CA ASN A 84 20.11 23.48 8.64
C ASN A 84 21.23 22.42 8.58
N LEU A 85 21.28 21.61 7.52
CA LEU A 85 22.26 20.54 7.43
C LEU A 85 23.65 21.08 7.04
N ASP A 86 24.67 20.66 7.78
CA ASP A 86 26.06 21.10 7.57
C ASP A 86 26.68 20.53 6.28
N SER A 87 26.19 19.38 5.81
CA SER A 87 26.72 18.66 4.64
C SER A 87 25.74 18.73 3.48
N LYS A 88 26.28 18.93 2.28
CA LYS A 88 25.55 18.91 1.00
C LYS A 88 25.59 17.53 0.34
N ASP A 89 26.17 16.54 1.01
CA ASP A 89 26.31 15.20 0.45
C ASP A 89 24.96 14.46 0.55
N ILE A 90 24.77 13.52 -0.37
CA ILE A 90 23.72 12.50 -0.27
C ILE A 90 24.36 11.12 -0.36
N TYR A 91 23.93 10.23 0.54
CA TYR A 91 24.51 8.92 0.70
C TYR A 91 23.53 7.84 0.24
N PHE A 92 23.97 6.93 -0.64
CA PHE A 92 23.18 5.77 -1.07
C PHE A 92 23.84 4.49 -0.58
N ALA A 93 23.21 3.79 0.36
CA ALA A 93 23.75 2.58 0.95
C ALA A 93 23.13 1.33 0.34
N PHE A 94 23.94 0.40 -0.15
CA PHE A 94 23.46 -0.86 -0.71
C PHE A 94 23.68 -2.02 0.26
N ARG A 95 22.59 -2.60 0.76
CA ARG A 95 22.60 -3.74 1.70
C ARG A 95 21.79 -4.91 1.14
N GLN A 96 22.22 -6.15 1.41
CA GLN A 96 21.43 -7.31 1.02
C GLN A 96 20.14 -7.39 1.86
N ASN A 97 19.00 -7.65 1.22
CA ASN A 97 17.68 -7.76 1.86
C ASN A 97 17.22 -6.50 2.62
N SER A 98 17.71 -5.32 2.25
CA SER A 98 17.19 -4.06 2.77
C SER A 98 15.69 -3.90 2.47
N GLY A 99 14.95 -3.32 3.42
CA GLY A 99 13.57 -2.88 3.21
C GLY A 99 13.43 -1.71 2.24
N CYS A 100 14.55 -1.05 1.90
CA CYS A 100 14.63 0.20 1.15
C CYS A 100 13.94 1.36 1.91
N TYR A 101 14.72 2.35 2.34
CA TYR A 101 14.17 3.46 3.13
C TYR A 101 15.08 4.70 3.07
N GLY A 102 14.49 5.89 3.18
CA GLY A 102 15.17 7.17 3.36
C GLY A 102 15.18 7.65 4.81
N ASN A 103 16.37 7.91 5.38
CA ASN A 103 16.46 8.42 6.75
C ASN A 103 17.64 9.38 7.00
N ILE A 104 17.66 10.01 8.17
CA ILE A 104 18.77 10.85 8.63
C ILE A 104 19.56 10.09 9.70
N GLY A 105 20.87 10.06 9.54
CA GLY A 105 21.80 9.57 10.53
C GLY A 105 22.33 8.16 10.27
N PHE A 106 23.65 8.05 10.28
CA PHE A 106 24.40 6.80 10.21
C PHE A 106 25.83 7.01 10.75
N TYR A 107 26.62 5.96 10.83
CA TYR A 107 28.08 6.06 11.05
C TYR A 107 28.82 5.57 9.81
N LEU A 108 29.82 6.33 9.35
CA LEU A 108 30.69 5.93 8.25
C LEU A 108 31.93 5.23 8.81
N LYS A 109 32.16 3.99 8.44
CA LYS A 109 33.36 3.22 8.77
C LYS A 109 34.39 3.34 7.65
N LYS A 110 35.57 3.83 7.98
CA LYS A 110 36.69 3.99 7.06
C LYS A 110 37.99 3.66 7.79
N ASP A 111 38.79 2.76 7.22
CA ASP A 111 40.09 2.32 7.77
C ASP A 111 40.00 1.82 9.23
N GLY A 112 38.86 1.25 9.62
CA GLY A 112 38.60 0.76 10.97
C GLY A 112 38.12 1.82 11.97
N GLU A 113 38.07 3.10 11.58
CA GLU A 113 37.53 4.19 12.38
C GLU A 113 36.08 4.53 11.99
N LEU A 114 35.30 5.00 12.97
CA LEU A 114 33.92 5.42 12.79
C LEU A 114 33.81 6.94 12.80
N TYR A 115 33.27 7.49 11.71
CA TYR A 115 33.00 8.90 11.51
C TYR A 115 31.51 9.17 11.72
N ASP A 116 31.21 10.17 12.53
CA ASP A 116 29.84 10.57 12.85
C ASP A 116 29.16 11.22 11.63
N LYS A 117 28.07 10.60 11.19
CA LYS A 117 27.16 11.07 10.14
C LYS A 117 25.71 11.05 10.62
N THR A 118 25.48 11.18 11.93
CA THR A 118 24.15 11.13 12.57
C THR A 118 23.22 12.28 12.14
N LYS A 119 23.76 13.34 11.54
CA LYS A 119 23.01 14.44 10.92
C LYS A 119 22.91 14.36 9.40
N SER A 120 23.47 13.32 8.76
CA SER A 120 23.51 13.23 7.30
C SER A 120 22.36 12.37 6.75
N PRO A 121 21.66 12.83 5.70
CA PRO A 121 20.62 12.04 5.06
C PRO A 121 21.24 10.90 4.23
N HIS A 122 20.56 9.77 4.22
CA HIS A 122 20.92 8.61 3.42
C HIS A 122 19.66 7.91 2.92
N ILE A 123 19.81 7.16 1.83
CA ILE A 123 18.81 6.21 1.34
C ILE A 123 19.48 4.83 1.31
N GLU A 124 18.93 3.89 2.09
CA GLU A 124 19.32 2.49 2.01
C GLU A 124 18.51 1.79 0.92
N LEU A 125 19.17 0.95 0.12
CA LEU A 125 18.58 0.19 -0.98
C LEU A 125 19.06 -1.26 -0.94
N SER A 126 18.23 -2.16 -1.47
CA SER A 126 18.63 -3.56 -1.62
C SER A 126 19.61 -3.73 -2.78
N THR A 127 20.70 -4.48 -2.58
CA THR A 127 21.68 -4.78 -3.66
C THR A 127 21.04 -5.44 -4.89
N GLY A 128 19.91 -6.14 -4.70
CA GLY A 128 19.15 -6.74 -5.79
C GLY A 128 18.55 -5.72 -6.77
N GLN A 129 18.34 -4.48 -6.33
CA GLN A 129 17.72 -3.39 -7.11
C GLN A 129 18.58 -2.93 -8.30
N LEU A 130 19.88 -3.19 -8.29
CA LEU A 130 20.77 -2.86 -9.40
C LEU A 130 20.59 -3.78 -10.62
N LYS A 131 19.91 -4.92 -10.47
CA LYS A 131 19.75 -5.91 -11.55
C LYS A 131 18.68 -5.53 -12.56
N ASN A 132 17.70 -4.73 -12.14
CA ASN A 132 16.55 -4.36 -12.94
C ASN A 132 16.15 -2.93 -12.60
N TYR A 133 16.19 -2.04 -13.60
CA TYR A 133 16.01 -0.59 -13.44
C TYR A 133 14.91 -0.01 -14.33
N ASN A 134 14.21 -0.84 -15.10
CA ASN A 134 13.17 -0.42 -16.05
C ASN A 134 11.83 -1.12 -15.85
N ASP A 135 11.62 -1.76 -14.68
CA ASP A 135 10.34 -2.35 -14.30
C ASP A 135 9.65 -1.51 -13.21
N LEU A 136 8.35 -1.78 -12.99
CA LEU A 136 7.66 -1.30 -11.81
C LEU A 136 8.33 -1.89 -10.56
N GLU A 137 8.50 -1.10 -9.48
CA GLU A 137 9.32 -1.43 -8.28
C GLU A 137 10.83 -1.48 -8.49
N SER A 138 11.35 -1.03 -9.63
CA SER A 138 12.79 -0.96 -9.82
C SER A 138 13.42 0.22 -9.07
N ILE A 139 14.75 0.26 -9.02
CA ILE A 139 15.51 1.35 -8.37
C ILE A 139 15.14 2.74 -8.89
N THR A 140 14.76 2.88 -10.16
CA THR A 140 14.37 4.15 -10.78
C THR A 140 13.00 4.64 -10.31
N GLN A 141 12.30 3.84 -9.49
CA GLN A 141 10.99 4.13 -8.92
C GLN A 141 11.09 4.25 -7.40
N ILE A 142 11.74 3.28 -6.76
CA ILE A 142 11.94 3.25 -5.31
C ILE A 142 12.82 4.41 -4.85
N LEU A 143 13.93 4.69 -5.53
CA LEU A 143 14.83 5.75 -5.06
C LEU A 143 14.16 7.13 -5.10
N PRO A 144 13.47 7.55 -6.19
CA PRO A 144 12.70 8.78 -6.16
C PRO A 144 11.65 8.84 -5.04
N HIS A 145 10.99 7.73 -4.72
CA HIS A 145 10.06 7.65 -3.58
C HIS A 145 10.78 8.00 -2.26
N GLU A 146 11.88 7.30 -1.96
CA GLU A 146 12.66 7.54 -0.75
C GLU A 146 13.29 8.93 -0.71
N MET A 147 13.63 9.47 -1.89
CA MET A 147 14.10 10.84 -2.02
C MET A 147 13.01 11.85 -1.60
N GLY A 148 11.75 11.57 -1.90
CA GLY A 148 10.62 12.37 -1.42
C GLY A 148 10.60 12.48 0.11
N HIS A 149 10.76 11.36 0.82
CA HIS A 149 10.85 11.35 2.29
C HIS A 149 12.07 12.12 2.80
N VAL A 150 13.24 11.91 2.20
CA VAL A 150 14.46 12.65 2.58
C VAL A 150 14.26 14.15 2.40
N ILE A 151 13.74 14.59 1.24
CA ILE A 151 13.47 16.00 0.95
C ILE A 151 12.47 16.58 1.96
N GLN A 152 11.41 15.86 2.30
CA GLN A 152 10.45 16.29 3.30
C GLN A 152 11.11 16.50 4.67
N LYS A 153 11.90 15.52 5.15
CA LYS A 153 12.62 15.63 6.43
C LYS A 153 13.61 16.80 6.43
N VAL A 154 14.32 17.00 5.33
CA VAL A 154 15.33 18.07 5.16
C VAL A 154 14.67 19.46 5.17
N THR A 155 13.58 19.63 4.44
CA THR A 155 12.85 20.91 4.33
C THR A 155 12.02 21.24 5.57
N THR A 156 11.71 20.25 6.41
CA THR A 156 11.02 20.44 7.70
C THR A 156 11.95 20.44 8.90
N SER A 157 13.28 20.34 8.71
CA SER A 157 14.27 20.24 9.79
C SER A 157 14.31 21.43 10.76
N ASN A 158 13.80 22.60 10.33
CA ASN A 158 13.59 23.78 11.19
C ASN A 158 12.38 23.67 12.13
N ASN A 159 11.49 22.71 11.85
CA ASN A 159 10.26 22.48 12.57
C ASN A 159 10.39 21.17 13.36
N GLY A 160 9.44 20.87 14.26
CA GLY A 160 9.44 19.60 14.98
C GLY A 160 9.36 18.40 14.02
N GLU A 161 9.89 17.25 14.43
CA GLU A 161 9.73 16.01 13.67
C GLU A 161 8.25 15.66 13.51
N ILE A 162 7.90 15.11 12.34
CA ILE A 162 6.57 14.53 12.13
C ILE A 162 6.48 13.28 13.00
N ASN A 163 5.72 13.35 14.09
CA ASN A 163 5.38 12.17 14.85
C ASN A 163 4.47 11.28 14.00
N GLN A 164 5.03 10.19 13.48
CA GLN A 164 4.27 9.06 12.95
C GLN A 164 4.05 8.09 14.11
N ASN A 165 2.79 7.72 14.36
CA ASN A 165 2.50 6.69 15.34
C ASN A 165 2.79 5.31 14.72
N VAL A 166 3.07 4.35 15.60
CA VAL A 166 3.89 3.14 15.36
C VAL A 166 3.10 1.92 14.85
N VAL A 167 2.00 2.11 14.13
CA VAL A 167 1.24 0.96 13.59
C VAL A 167 1.70 0.67 12.16
N ASP A 168 2.91 0.12 12.10
CA ASP A 168 3.90 0.20 11.03
C ASP A 168 3.65 -0.69 9.77
N ILE A 169 2.40 -0.85 9.34
CA ILE A 169 2.09 -1.42 8.00
C ILE A 169 0.91 -0.68 7.39
N HIS A 170 1.22 0.20 6.45
CA HIS A 170 0.26 0.96 5.69
C HIS A 170 0.22 0.53 4.21
N TYR A 171 -0.86 0.91 3.54
CA TYR A 171 -1.08 0.68 2.11
C TYR A 171 -1.72 1.92 1.52
N SER A 172 -1.42 2.21 0.26
CA SER A 172 -1.70 3.50 -0.39
C SER A 172 -3.17 3.95 -0.31
N ASN A 173 -4.09 3.00 -0.30
CA ASN A 173 -5.52 3.25 -0.34
C ASN A 173 -6.27 2.65 0.88
N ILE A 174 -5.62 2.62 2.04
CA ILE A 174 -6.27 2.42 3.34
C ILE A 174 -6.10 3.66 4.22
N GLN A 175 -6.83 3.70 5.34
CA GLN A 175 -6.77 4.80 6.30
C GLN A 175 -5.57 4.61 7.23
N THR A 176 -4.77 5.65 7.42
CA THR A 176 -3.59 5.73 8.30
C THR A 176 -3.68 6.95 9.22
N GLU A 177 -2.60 7.32 9.92
CA GLU A 177 -2.47 8.65 10.53
C GLU A 177 -2.46 9.75 9.44
N TYR A 178 -2.88 10.98 9.77
CA TYR A 178 -2.70 12.13 8.89
C TYR A 178 -1.25 12.37 8.52
N SER A 179 -0.33 12.16 9.47
CA SER A 179 1.10 12.30 9.25
C SER A 179 1.64 11.23 8.31
N THR A 180 1.27 9.97 8.52
CA THR A 180 1.63 8.84 7.65
C THR A 180 1.08 9.06 6.24
N ALA A 181 -0.22 9.33 6.11
CA ALA A 181 -0.87 9.65 4.84
C ALA A 181 -0.15 10.78 4.08
N PHE A 182 0.27 11.82 4.79
CA PHE A 182 0.99 12.93 4.19
C PHE A 182 2.40 12.56 3.73
N CYS A 183 3.19 11.92 4.59
CA CYS A 183 4.57 11.53 4.28
C CYS A 183 4.65 10.53 3.12
N GLU A 184 3.88 9.46 3.21
CA GLU A 184 3.83 8.39 2.19
C GLU A 184 3.19 8.91 0.92
N GLY A 185 2.09 9.66 1.02
CA GLY A 185 1.50 10.31 -0.15
C GLY A 185 2.49 11.24 -0.86
N PHE A 186 3.36 11.95 -0.13
CA PHE A 186 4.44 12.72 -0.71
C PHE A 186 5.56 11.85 -1.32
N GLY A 187 5.94 10.73 -0.71
CA GLY A 187 6.86 9.76 -1.33
C GLY A 187 6.31 9.16 -2.62
N GLU A 188 5.07 8.67 -2.59
CA GLU A 188 4.36 8.08 -3.73
C GLU A 188 4.19 9.05 -4.89
N HIS A 189 3.96 10.34 -4.62
CA HIS A 189 3.85 11.33 -5.69
C HIS A 189 5.17 11.44 -6.47
N PHE A 190 6.33 11.42 -5.78
CA PHE A 190 7.65 11.45 -6.42
C PHE A 190 7.87 10.24 -7.32
N GLU A 191 7.41 9.07 -6.88
CA GLU A 191 7.43 7.85 -7.67
C GLU A 191 6.63 8.03 -8.98
N VAL A 192 5.43 8.61 -8.94
CA VAL A 192 4.63 8.86 -10.15
C VAL A 192 5.25 9.94 -11.04
N ILE A 193 5.73 11.05 -10.46
CA ILE A 193 6.41 12.12 -11.20
C ILE A 193 7.65 11.58 -11.91
N SER A 194 8.42 10.70 -11.28
CA SER A 194 9.59 10.08 -11.90
C SER A 194 9.25 9.35 -13.21
N ARG A 195 8.10 8.65 -13.27
CA ARG A 195 7.62 7.98 -14.49
C ARG A 195 7.24 8.97 -15.58
N MET A 196 6.50 10.00 -15.19
CA MET A 196 5.96 11.00 -16.13
C MET A 196 7.09 11.78 -16.79
N TYR A 197 8.10 12.15 -16.01
CA TYR A 197 9.24 12.96 -16.42
C TYR A 197 10.52 12.15 -16.70
N GLU A 198 10.44 10.82 -16.77
CA GLU A 198 11.56 10.01 -17.25
C GLU A 198 11.84 10.35 -18.72
N GLU A 199 13.06 10.80 -18.99
CA GLU A 199 13.54 11.20 -20.32
C GLU A 199 14.10 10.00 -21.09
N ASN A 200 14.58 8.98 -20.37
CA ASN A 200 15.09 7.79 -20.98
C ASN A 200 13.96 6.89 -21.48
N ASN A 201 13.77 6.86 -22.79
CA ASN A 201 12.72 6.07 -23.44
C ASN A 201 12.79 4.57 -23.13
N GLU A 202 13.98 3.99 -22.92
CA GLU A 202 14.10 2.57 -22.56
C GLU A 202 13.51 2.30 -21.17
N ILE A 203 13.85 3.15 -20.20
CA ILE A 203 13.37 3.05 -18.82
C ILE A 203 11.86 3.32 -18.79
N LYS A 204 11.43 4.43 -19.39
CA LYS A 204 10.01 4.82 -19.45
C LYS A 204 9.15 3.74 -20.10
N ASN A 205 9.52 3.28 -21.28
CA ASN A 205 8.75 2.27 -22.00
C ASN A 205 8.75 0.92 -21.28
N GLY A 206 9.84 0.54 -20.61
CA GLY A 206 9.89 -0.64 -19.75
C GLY A 206 8.86 -0.58 -18.64
N ILE A 207 8.83 0.55 -17.90
CA ILE A 207 7.93 0.72 -16.76
C ILE A 207 6.47 0.67 -17.22
N TYR A 208 6.10 1.43 -18.25
CA TYR A 208 4.72 1.44 -18.74
C TYR A 208 4.28 0.11 -19.34
N LYS A 209 5.19 -0.63 -19.98
CA LYS A 209 4.91 -1.99 -20.45
C LYS A 209 4.68 -2.95 -19.29
N GLU A 210 5.43 -2.82 -18.19
CA GLU A 210 5.23 -3.63 -16.99
C GLU A 210 3.91 -3.27 -16.29
N ILE A 211 3.53 -1.99 -16.24
CA ILE A 211 2.22 -1.54 -15.73
C ILE A 211 1.09 -2.20 -16.54
N GLU A 212 1.12 -2.13 -17.87
CA GLU A 212 0.13 -2.77 -18.74
C GLU A 212 0.08 -4.30 -18.52
N ARG A 213 1.23 -4.93 -18.32
CA ARG A 213 1.33 -6.36 -18.04
C ARG A 213 0.69 -6.70 -16.68
N ILE A 214 0.97 -5.92 -15.64
CA ILE A 214 0.43 -6.10 -14.29
C ILE A 214 -1.08 -5.90 -14.32
N GLU A 215 -1.59 -4.83 -14.94
CA GLU A 215 -3.03 -4.56 -15.11
C GLU A 215 -3.77 -5.77 -15.71
N ASN A 216 -3.26 -6.26 -16.85
CA ASN A 216 -3.86 -7.42 -17.52
C ASN A 216 -3.78 -8.71 -16.70
N SER A 217 -2.68 -8.92 -15.97
CA SER A 217 -2.45 -10.15 -15.18
C SER A 217 -3.24 -10.19 -13.87
N THR A 218 -3.42 -9.04 -13.21
CA THR A 218 -4.02 -8.94 -11.87
C THR A 218 -5.53 -8.93 -11.89
N LYS A 219 -6.16 -8.45 -12.98
CA LYS A 219 -7.63 -8.36 -13.09
C LYS A 219 -8.35 -9.67 -12.78
N SER A 220 -7.88 -10.80 -13.34
CA SER A 220 -8.49 -12.11 -13.10
C SER A 220 -8.28 -12.57 -11.65
N ILE A 221 -7.07 -12.37 -11.14
CA ILE A 221 -6.65 -12.71 -9.77
C ILE A 221 -7.49 -11.95 -8.74
N VAL A 222 -7.67 -10.63 -8.91
CA VAL A 222 -8.48 -9.78 -8.03
C VAL A 222 -9.95 -10.21 -8.04
N ASN A 223 -10.51 -10.53 -9.22
CA ASN A 223 -11.87 -11.07 -9.31
C ASN A 223 -12.02 -12.38 -8.53
N SER A 224 -11.08 -13.31 -8.68
CA SER A 224 -11.17 -14.61 -8.00
C SER A 224 -10.83 -14.53 -6.51
N ALA A 225 -9.94 -13.62 -6.09
CA ALA A 225 -9.70 -13.30 -4.68
C ALA A 225 -10.97 -12.74 -4.02
N SER A 226 -11.69 -11.84 -4.69
CA SER A 226 -12.98 -11.34 -4.20
C SER A 226 -14.03 -12.45 -4.07
N ARG A 227 -14.03 -13.42 -4.99
CA ARG A 227 -14.89 -14.61 -4.91
C ARG A 227 -14.53 -15.49 -3.72
N ASP A 228 -13.26 -15.65 -3.38
CA ASP A 228 -12.82 -16.40 -2.18
C ASP A 228 -13.34 -15.79 -0.87
N PHE A 229 -13.66 -14.49 -0.85
CA PHE A 229 -14.36 -13.89 0.28
C PHE A 229 -15.87 -14.13 0.24
N THR A 230 -16.47 -13.98 -0.93
CA THR A 230 -17.93 -13.79 -1.06
C THR A 230 -18.70 -15.07 -1.37
N LEU A 231 -18.09 -16.01 -2.07
CA LEU A 231 -18.73 -17.27 -2.45
C LEU A 231 -18.47 -18.37 -1.41
N PRO A 232 -19.48 -19.17 -1.05
CA PRO A 232 -19.36 -20.17 -0.01
C PRO A 232 -18.54 -21.39 -0.46
N LEU A 233 -17.95 -22.11 0.50
CA LEU A 233 -17.28 -23.40 0.30
C LEU A 233 -16.09 -23.38 -0.68
N ARG A 234 -15.54 -22.23 -1.05
CA ARG A 234 -14.30 -22.21 -1.83
C ARG A 234 -13.11 -22.71 -1.01
N LEU A 235 -12.09 -23.20 -1.70
CA LEU A 235 -10.80 -23.55 -1.10
C LEU A 235 -9.91 -22.32 -0.84
N ASP A 236 -10.39 -21.13 -1.22
CA ASP A 236 -9.77 -19.82 -0.98
C ASP A 236 -8.37 -19.65 -1.58
N TYR A 237 -8.08 -20.31 -2.72
CA TYR A 237 -6.74 -20.36 -3.31
C TYR A 237 -6.10 -19.00 -3.58
N TYR A 238 -6.85 -18.00 -4.05
CA TYR A 238 -6.29 -16.69 -4.38
C TYR A 238 -5.95 -15.88 -3.13
N ARG A 239 -6.67 -16.11 -2.02
CA ARG A 239 -6.28 -15.60 -0.70
C ARG A 239 -5.04 -16.33 -0.16
N GLU A 240 -5.00 -17.65 -0.28
CA GLU A 240 -3.87 -18.49 0.13
C GLU A 240 -2.55 -18.09 -0.56
N VAL A 241 -2.63 -17.63 -1.80
CA VAL A 241 -1.50 -17.21 -2.64
C VAL A 241 -1.34 -15.69 -2.74
N SER A 242 -2.01 -14.91 -1.88
CA SER A 242 -1.99 -13.43 -1.87
C SER A 242 -0.58 -12.82 -1.91
N GLN A 243 0.37 -13.40 -1.18
CA GLN A 243 1.78 -12.99 -1.17
C GLN A 243 2.44 -12.93 -2.56
N PHE A 244 1.92 -13.63 -3.57
CA PHE A 244 2.52 -13.66 -4.92
C PHE A 244 2.01 -12.55 -5.85
N TRP A 245 0.91 -11.89 -5.51
CA TRP A 245 0.25 -10.93 -6.41
C TRP A 245 -0.16 -9.62 -5.74
N GLN A 246 -0.32 -9.59 -4.42
CA GLN A 246 -0.88 -8.43 -3.71
C GLN A 246 0.02 -7.20 -3.77
N GLN A 247 1.34 -7.37 -3.60
CA GLN A 247 2.29 -6.25 -3.73
C GLN A 247 2.25 -5.64 -5.14
N LYS A 248 2.25 -6.49 -6.19
CA LYS A 248 2.14 -6.01 -7.58
C LYS A 248 0.86 -5.21 -7.81
N TYR A 249 -0.25 -5.67 -7.23
CA TYR A 249 -1.52 -4.98 -7.29
C TYR A 249 -1.51 -3.66 -6.50
N GLU A 250 -0.82 -3.62 -5.36
CA GLU A 250 -0.62 -2.38 -4.58
C GLU A 250 0.12 -1.32 -5.41
N ASN A 251 1.19 -1.68 -6.11
CA ASN A 251 1.91 -0.73 -6.96
C ASN A 251 1.08 -0.24 -8.14
N LEU A 252 0.26 -1.13 -8.72
CA LEU A 252 -0.68 -0.73 -9.77
C LEU A 252 -1.67 0.30 -9.24
N LYS A 253 -2.23 0.09 -8.03
CA LYS A 253 -3.13 1.06 -7.39
C LYS A 253 -2.43 2.41 -7.19
N ARG A 254 -1.20 2.42 -6.65
CA ARG A 254 -0.37 3.64 -6.47
C ARG A 254 -0.24 4.45 -7.75
N HIS A 255 -0.08 3.77 -8.88
CA HIS A 255 -0.06 4.41 -10.20
C HIS A 255 -1.45 4.90 -10.65
N GLU A 256 -2.44 4.00 -10.72
CA GLU A 256 -3.73 4.28 -11.34
C GLU A 256 -4.57 5.28 -10.55
N LEU A 257 -4.71 5.06 -9.23
CA LEU A 257 -5.54 5.92 -8.39
C LEU A 257 -4.85 7.26 -8.10
N GLY A 258 -3.50 7.26 -8.04
CA GLY A 258 -2.69 8.46 -7.93
C GLY A 258 -2.86 9.39 -9.14
N LEU A 259 -3.12 8.85 -10.34
CA LEU A 259 -3.41 9.64 -11.53
C LEU A 259 -4.88 10.00 -11.69
N SER A 260 -5.80 9.04 -11.48
CA SER A 260 -7.24 9.25 -11.70
C SER A 260 -7.88 10.16 -10.65
N GLY A 261 -7.34 10.19 -9.43
CA GLY A 261 -7.97 10.83 -8.28
C GLY A 261 -9.16 10.03 -7.73
N ASP A 262 -9.31 8.77 -8.13
CA ASP A 262 -10.33 7.88 -7.58
C ASP A 262 -10.03 7.47 -6.13
N GLY A 263 -8.86 7.79 -5.59
CA GLY A 263 -8.49 7.61 -4.18
C GLY A 263 -9.51 8.18 -3.18
N LYS A 264 -10.32 9.17 -3.56
CA LYS A 264 -11.40 9.74 -2.73
C LYS A 264 -12.61 8.82 -2.51
N TYR A 265 -12.73 7.72 -3.24
CA TYR A 265 -13.84 6.78 -3.06
C TYR A 265 -13.51 5.73 -2.01
N LYS A 266 -14.53 5.27 -1.28
CA LYS A 266 -14.36 4.21 -0.28
C LYS A 266 -14.03 2.88 -0.96
N ASN A 267 -13.19 2.07 -0.32
CA ASN A 267 -13.04 0.67 -0.72
C ASN A 267 -14.36 -0.07 -0.50
N LEU A 268 -14.68 -0.98 -1.40
CA LEU A 268 -15.87 -1.82 -1.27
C LEU A 268 -15.77 -2.65 0.01
N SER A 269 -16.84 -2.65 0.80
CA SER A 269 -16.96 -3.46 2.00
C SER A 269 -18.20 -4.36 1.92
N TYR A 270 -18.12 -5.52 2.59
CA TYR A 270 -19.24 -6.45 2.77
C TYR A 270 -19.52 -6.62 4.25
N ASP A 271 -20.79 -6.73 4.61
CA ASP A 271 -21.23 -6.97 5.99
C ASP A 271 -21.21 -8.48 6.30
N PHE A 272 -20.01 -9.03 6.49
CA PHE A 272 -19.84 -10.42 6.90
C PHE A 272 -20.21 -10.58 8.38
N MET A 273 -20.61 -11.80 8.77
CA MET A 273 -20.89 -12.12 10.19
C MET A 273 -19.68 -11.90 11.11
N ASP A 274 -18.46 -12.00 10.57
CA ASP A 274 -17.21 -11.73 11.27
C ASP A 274 -16.67 -10.35 10.84
N PRO A 275 -16.72 -9.31 11.70
CA PRO A 275 -16.29 -7.96 11.36
C PRO A 275 -14.85 -7.89 10.87
N GLU A 276 -13.98 -8.77 11.38
CA GLU A 276 -12.58 -8.83 11.00
C GLU A 276 -12.40 -9.30 9.54
N LYS A 277 -13.30 -10.18 9.05
CA LYS A 277 -13.33 -10.54 7.63
C LYS A 277 -13.76 -9.36 6.76
N SER A 278 -14.65 -8.51 7.26
CA SER A 278 -15.10 -7.30 6.57
C SER A 278 -14.00 -6.24 6.51
N ILE A 279 -13.30 -6.02 7.63
CA ILE A 279 -12.11 -5.15 7.70
C ILE A 279 -11.05 -5.62 6.72
N LEU A 280 -10.71 -6.92 6.73
CA LEU A 280 -9.72 -7.47 5.81
C LEU A 280 -10.13 -7.27 4.34
N TYR A 281 -11.39 -7.57 3.98
CA TYR A 281 -11.86 -7.36 2.60
C TYR A 281 -11.77 -5.89 2.16
N ARG A 282 -12.22 -4.96 3.02
CA ARG A 282 -12.13 -3.51 2.80
C ARG A 282 -10.68 -3.07 2.63
N ASN A 283 -9.78 -3.52 3.52
CA ASN A 283 -8.38 -3.10 3.56
C ASN A 283 -7.57 -3.70 2.40
N MET A 284 -7.95 -4.87 1.86
CA MET A 284 -7.35 -5.37 0.61
C MET A 284 -7.56 -4.42 -0.57
N GLY A 285 -8.63 -3.59 -0.55
CA GLY A 285 -8.89 -2.59 -1.56
C GLY A 285 -9.04 -3.18 -2.97
N LEU A 286 -9.68 -4.35 -3.08
CA LEU A 286 -9.86 -5.07 -4.36
C LEU A 286 -10.76 -4.30 -5.34
N TYR A 287 -11.70 -3.52 -4.82
CA TYR A 287 -12.58 -2.65 -5.58
C TYR A 287 -12.92 -1.40 -4.75
N GLN A 288 -13.36 -0.36 -5.45
CA GLN A 288 -13.92 0.84 -4.84
C GLN A 288 -15.43 0.91 -5.09
N ASP A 289 -16.17 1.42 -4.11
CA ASP A 289 -17.56 1.82 -4.27
C ASP A 289 -17.59 3.30 -4.71
N LYS A 290 -17.63 3.52 -6.03
CA LYS A 290 -17.64 4.89 -6.60
C LYS A 290 -18.89 5.70 -6.25
N THR A 291 -19.90 5.10 -5.63
CA THR A 291 -21.09 5.81 -5.13
C THR A 291 -20.86 6.40 -3.74
N LYS A 292 -19.81 5.97 -3.03
CA LYS A 292 -19.49 6.41 -1.67
C LYS A 292 -18.14 7.11 -1.63
N MET A 293 -18.20 8.38 -1.31
CA MET A 293 -17.00 9.20 -1.08
C MET A 293 -16.49 8.99 0.34
N LYS A 294 -15.17 9.06 0.52
CA LYS A 294 -14.54 9.20 1.82
C LYS A 294 -14.99 10.52 2.47
N SER A 295 -15.11 10.57 3.80
CA SER A 295 -15.22 11.85 4.50
C SER A 295 -13.94 12.68 4.30
N LEU A 296 -13.96 13.96 4.66
CA LEU A 296 -12.75 14.77 4.58
C LEU A 296 -11.61 14.15 5.41
N GLU A 297 -11.89 13.75 6.65
CA GLU A 297 -10.92 13.09 7.53
C GLU A 297 -10.38 11.81 6.90
N GLN A 298 -11.25 10.97 6.34
CA GLN A 298 -10.81 9.74 5.67
C GLN A 298 -9.93 10.04 4.45
N SER A 299 -10.21 11.10 3.69
CA SER A 299 -9.41 11.55 2.55
C SER A 299 -8.04 12.09 3.00
N LEU A 300 -8.00 12.88 4.07
CA LEU A 300 -6.75 13.41 4.64
C LEU A 300 -5.88 12.29 5.25
N SER A 301 -6.50 11.18 5.65
CA SER A 301 -5.84 10.01 6.21
C SER A 301 -5.55 8.91 5.18
N THR A 302 -5.54 9.21 3.88
CA THR A 302 -5.28 8.23 2.81
C THR A 302 -4.15 8.70 1.92
N GLU A 303 -3.07 7.92 1.83
CA GLU A 303 -1.82 8.26 1.12
C GLU A 303 -2.07 8.65 -0.33
N ILE A 304 -2.85 7.84 -1.05
CA ILE A 304 -3.06 8.05 -2.48
C ILE A 304 -3.88 9.30 -2.81
N VAL A 305 -4.68 9.79 -1.85
CA VAL A 305 -5.39 11.07 -1.98
C VAL A 305 -4.39 12.23 -1.89
N VAL A 306 -3.46 12.17 -0.93
CA VAL A 306 -2.38 13.14 -0.79
C VAL A 306 -1.44 13.07 -2.00
N SER A 307 -1.09 11.87 -2.45
CA SER A 307 -0.30 11.64 -3.66
C SER A 307 -0.94 12.27 -4.89
N ASN A 308 -2.26 12.05 -5.12
CA ASN A 308 -2.99 12.70 -6.22
C ASN A 308 -2.94 14.23 -6.13
N PHE A 309 -3.07 14.78 -4.91
CA PHE A 309 -2.98 16.22 -4.68
C PHE A 309 -1.62 16.77 -5.13
N PHE A 310 -0.50 16.16 -4.73
CA PHE A 310 0.83 16.61 -5.13
C PHE A 310 1.12 16.35 -6.61
N ILE A 311 0.69 15.22 -7.16
CA ILE A 311 0.79 14.94 -8.61
C ILE A 311 0.11 16.06 -9.40
N LYS A 312 -1.13 16.42 -9.05
CA LYS A 312 -1.86 17.51 -9.71
C LYS A 312 -1.22 18.88 -9.47
N LEU A 313 -0.74 19.15 -8.26
CA LEU A 313 -0.04 20.40 -7.95
C LEU A 313 1.17 20.62 -8.87
N ILE A 314 2.00 19.58 -9.04
CA ILE A 314 3.18 19.63 -9.90
C ILE A 314 2.78 19.62 -11.38
N THR A 315 1.88 18.74 -11.81
CA THR A 315 1.62 18.55 -13.25
C THR A 315 0.76 19.63 -13.89
N THR A 316 -0.05 20.36 -13.11
CA THR A 316 -0.91 21.44 -13.62
C THR A 316 -0.29 22.84 -13.53
N ASP A 317 0.87 22.98 -12.87
CA ASP A 317 1.67 24.19 -12.93
C ASP A 317 2.42 24.21 -14.28
N THR A 318 2.60 25.39 -14.88
CA THR A 318 3.29 25.56 -16.17
C THR A 318 4.76 25.93 -16.03
N GLY A 319 5.23 26.30 -14.83
CA GLY A 319 6.65 26.67 -14.60
C GLY A 319 7.63 25.53 -14.80
N GLU A 320 8.92 25.73 -14.60
CA GLU A 320 9.89 24.64 -14.70
C GLU A 320 9.78 23.69 -13.49
N LEU A 321 10.10 22.40 -13.65
CA LEU A 321 9.90 21.39 -12.59
C LEU A 321 10.56 21.80 -11.25
N ASN A 322 11.75 22.38 -11.34
CA ASN A 322 12.50 22.93 -10.20
C ASN A 322 11.76 24.07 -9.48
N GLU A 323 11.14 24.99 -10.22
CA GLU A 323 10.38 26.11 -9.66
C GLU A 323 9.14 25.60 -8.93
N ARG A 324 8.43 24.64 -9.54
CA ARG A 324 7.25 24.01 -8.95
C ARG A 324 7.58 23.40 -7.59
N TYR A 325 8.67 22.65 -7.49
CA TYR A 325 9.11 22.04 -6.25
C TYR A 325 9.68 23.05 -5.25
N SER A 326 10.35 24.10 -5.70
CA SER A 326 10.82 25.18 -4.81
C SER A 326 9.66 25.83 -4.05
N LYS A 327 8.48 25.98 -4.69
CA LYS A 327 7.26 26.44 -4.00
C LYS A 327 6.82 25.49 -2.89
N VAL A 328 6.83 24.19 -3.16
CA VAL A 328 6.48 23.14 -2.18
C VAL A 328 7.44 23.19 -0.99
N PHE A 329 8.75 23.23 -1.25
CA PHE A 329 9.79 23.23 -0.22
C PHE A 329 9.73 24.48 0.66
N ASN A 330 9.49 25.65 0.06
CA ASN A 330 9.27 26.89 0.80
C ASN A 330 8.07 26.77 1.77
N VAL A 331 6.96 26.18 1.33
CA VAL A 331 5.78 25.98 2.18
C VAL A 331 6.06 24.97 3.28
N PHE A 332 6.74 23.87 2.98
CA PHE A 332 7.13 22.87 4.00
C PHE A 332 7.95 23.52 5.11
N ASN A 333 9.01 24.25 4.76
CA ASN A 333 9.86 24.94 5.73
C ASN A 333 9.10 25.97 6.57
N LYS A 334 8.21 26.76 5.94
CA LYS A 334 7.52 27.86 6.62
C LYS A 334 6.30 27.45 7.43
N TYR A 335 5.57 26.39 7.06
CA TYR A 335 4.23 26.14 7.60
C TYR A 335 4.02 24.74 8.17
N LEU A 336 4.77 23.74 7.71
CA LEU A 336 4.49 22.35 8.08
C LEU A 336 4.99 22.02 9.48
N ASN A 337 4.21 21.25 10.25
CA ASN A 337 4.46 20.80 11.63
C ASN A 337 4.51 21.94 12.66
N LYS A 338 3.74 23.01 12.43
CA LYS A 338 3.69 24.15 13.35
C LYS A 338 2.46 24.11 14.25
N ASP A 339 1.39 23.47 13.79
CA ASP A 339 0.15 23.32 14.53
C ASP A 339 -0.17 21.82 14.73
N SER A 340 -1.27 21.53 15.42
CA SER A 340 -1.79 20.17 15.58
C SER A 340 -2.78 19.78 14.47
N LYS A 341 -2.73 20.47 13.32
CA LYS A 341 -3.67 20.25 12.21
C LYS A 341 -3.15 19.14 11.30
N PRO A 342 -4.01 18.50 10.49
CA PRO A 342 -3.56 17.58 9.46
C PRO A 342 -2.58 18.28 8.50
N GLN A 343 -1.47 17.62 8.17
CA GLN A 343 -0.34 18.18 7.42
C GLN A 343 -0.75 18.74 6.05
N LEU A 344 -1.69 18.07 5.35
CA LEU A 344 -2.20 18.57 4.08
C LEU A 344 -2.98 19.88 4.23
N ILE A 345 -3.68 20.08 5.36
CA ILE A 345 -4.39 21.33 5.65
C ILE A 345 -3.39 22.45 5.93
N GLU A 346 -2.35 22.18 6.73
CA GLU A 346 -1.27 23.15 6.96
C GLU A 346 -0.59 23.56 5.65
N PHE A 347 -0.29 22.59 4.79
CA PHE A 347 0.29 22.84 3.49
C PHE A 347 -0.60 23.75 2.63
N VAL A 348 -1.89 23.42 2.49
CA VAL A 348 -2.81 24.20 1.64
C VAL A 348 -2.99 25.61 2.19
N SER A 349 -3.18 25.77 3.50
CA SER A 349 -3.27 27.10 4.14
C SER A 349 -1.99 27.90 3.95
N GLY A 350 -0.81 27.28 4.10
CA GLY A 350 0.48 27.92 3.87
C GLY A 350 0.70 28.32 2.42
N TYR A 351 0.38 27.44 1.48
CA TYR A 351 0.52 27.70 0.04
C TYR A 351 -0.37 28.85 -0.42
N ILE A 352 -1.61 28.96 0.07
CA ILE A 352 -2.50 30.08 -0.24
C ILE A 352 -1.92 31.41 0.26
N LYS A 353 -1.25 31.41 1.42
CA LYS A 353 -0.61 32.60 1.99
C LYS A 353 0.59 33.05 1.16
N GLU A 354 1.44 32.13 0.75
CA GLU A 354 2.67 32.43 -0.02
C GLU A 354 2.37 32.73 -1.50
N TYR A 355 1.43 32.01 -2.11
CA TYR A 355 1.16 32.02 -3.55
C TYR A 355 -0.30 32.38 -3.84
N THR A 356 -0.73 33.55 -3.37
CA THR A 356 -2.13 34.01 -3.45
C THR A 356 -2.75 33.97 -4.86
N LYS A 357 -1.95 34.22 -5.91
CA LYS A 357 -2.39 34.16 -7.31
C LYS A 357 -2.79 32.74 -7.77
N GLU A 358 -2.31 31.70 -7.10
CA GLU A 358 -2.58 30.30 -7.42
C GLU A 358 -3.70 29.69 -6.57
N LYS A 359 -4.31 30.47 -5.68
CA LYS A 359 -5.33 30.01 -4.73
C LYS A 359 -6.44 29.20 -5.40
N GLU A 360 -7.03 29.71 -6.48
CA GLU A 360 -8.14 29.04 -7.16
C GLU A 360 -7.74 27.66 -7.70
N ARG A 361 -6.56 27.58 -8.35
CA ARG A 361 -6.00 26.32 -8.84
C ARG A 361 -5.80 25.32 -7.71
N LEU A 362 -5.18 25.75 -6.61
CA LEU A 362 -4.90 24.90 -5.45
C LEU A 362 -6.18 24.36 -4.80
N LEU A 363 -7.18 25.23 -4.63
CA LEU A 363 -8.48 24.84 -4.05
C LEU A 363 -9.23 23.84 -4.96
N GLN A 364 -9.14 24.02 -6.28
CA GLN A 364 -9.70 23.05 -7.22
C GLN A 364 -8.97 21.70 -7.14
N ILE A 365 -7.64 21.70 -7.04
CA ILE A 365 -6.85 20.47 -6.86
C ILE A 365 -7.23 19.76 -5.57
N PHE A 366 -7.38 20.50 -4.47
CA PHE A 366 -7.83 19.95 -3.19
C PHE A 366 -9.20 19.27 -3.33
N LYS A 367 -10.16 19.96 -3.95
CA LYS A 367 -11.50 19.43 -4.21
C LYS A 367 -11.49 18.19 -5.10
N ASP A 368 -10.70 18.20 -6.16
CA ASP A 368 -10.65 17.08 -7.10
C ASP A 368 -10.01 15.85 -6.48
N SER A 369 -9.04 16.04 -5.58
CA SER A 369 -8.28 14.98 -4.92
C SER A 369 -9.04 14.40 -3.72
N THR A 370 -9.61 15.26 -2.87
CA THR A 370 -10.29 14.85 -1.62
C THR A 370 -11.78 14.57 -1.80
N GLY A 371 -12.40 15.21 -2.80
CA GLY A 371 -13.85 15.25 -2.99
C GLY A 371 -14.57 16.37 -2.23
N HIS A 372 -13.86 17.20 -1.46
CA HIS A 372 -14.44 18.19 -0.55
C HIS A 372 -13.91 19.60 -0.80
N ASP A 373 -14.73 20.61 -0.55
CA ASP A 373 -14.24 21.98 -0.52
C ASP A 373 -13.27 22.17 0.65
N PHE A 374 -12.26 23.01 0.46
CA PHE A 374 -11.24 23.24 1.48
C PHE A 374 -11.83 23.92 2.72
N THR A 375 -11.42 23.41 3.89
CA THR A 375 -11.69 24.01 5.19
C THR A 375 -10.46 23.85 6.08
N GLU A 376 -10.20 24.82 6.95
CA GLU A 376 -9.18 24.69 7.99
C GLU A 376 -9.68 23.91 9.21
N GLU A 377 -11.00 23.71 9.33
CA GLU A 377 -11.63 22.94 10.40
C GLU A 377 -11.62 21.46 10.05
N CYS A 378 -10.84 20.68 10.77
CA CYS A 378 -10.80 19.22 10.66
C CYS A 378 -10.89 18.61 12.06
N ALA A 379 -11.49 17.43 12.16
CA ALA A 379 -11.49 16.71 13.41
C ALA A 379 -10.07 16.20 13.73
N PRO A 380 -9.62 16.26 15.00
CA PRO A 380 -8.35 15.67 15.40
C PRO A 380 -8.41 14.14 15.31
N GLU A 381 -7.26 13.49 15.39
CA GLU A 381 -7.23 12.04 15.59
C GLU A 381 -7.61 11.71 17.03
N ILE A 382 -8.59 10.82 17.18
CA ILE A 382 -8.96 10.24 18.47
C ILE A 382 -8.86 8.73 18.29
N TRP A 383 -7.70 8.21 18.70
CA TRP A 383 -7.37 6.80 18.60
C TRP A 383 -8.17 5.97 19.58
N CYS A 384 -8.54 4.77 19.15
CA CYS A 384 -9.28 3.78 19.89
C CYS A 384 -8.57 2.43 19.80
N ILE A 385 -8.49 1.70 20.91
CA ILE A 385 -7.88 0.38 21.01
C ILE A 385 -8.97 -0.65 21.23
N SER A 386 -9.04 -1.65 20.36
CA SER A 386 -9.82 -2.87 20.60
C SER A 386 -8.89 -3.99 21.02
N GLU A 387 -9.13 -4.56 22.20
CA GLU A 387 -8.42 -5.78 22.64
C GLU A 387 -8.92 -7.02 21.86
N GLY A 388 -7.99 -7.79 21.31
CA GLY A 388 -8.30 -9.06 20.64
C GLY A 388 -7.41 -9.33 19.43
N GLU A 389 -7.41 -10.59 18.98
CA GLU A 389 -6.65 -11.01 17.79
C GLU A 389 -7.13 -10.26 16.54
N HIS A 390 -6.21 -9.55 15.89
CA HIS A 390 -6.41 -8.81 14.65
C HIS A 390 -5.23 -9.02 13.69
N SER A 391 -5.47 -8.85 12.39
CA SER A 391 -4.43 -8.86 11.36
C SER A 391 -4.20 -7.46 10.79
N ASN A 392 -3.09 -6.82 11.18
CA ASN A 392 -2.67 -5.52 10.63
C ASN A 392 -2.09 -5.64 9.20
N ILE A 393 -1.99 -6.86 8.65
CA ILE A 393 -1.30 -7.11 7.38
C ILE A 393 -2.28 -7.68 6.36
N ILE A 394 -2.48 -6.99 5.23
CA ILE A 394 -3.45 -7.44 4.23
C ILE A 394 -3.07 -8.76 3.55
N PHE A 395 -1.82 -9.24 3.63
CA PHE A 395 -1.45 -10.58 3.15
C PHE A 395 -1.55 -11.67 4.23
N ASP A 396 -1.70 -11.31 5.50
CA ASP A 396 -2.07 -12.28 6.55
C ASP A 396 -3.57 -12.54 6.54
N GLN A 397 -3.97 -13.32 5.52
CA GLN A 397 -5.36 -13.60 5.17
C GLN A 397 -6.12 -14.44 6.21
N PHE A 398 -5.39 -15.15 7.08
CA PHE A 398 -5.93 -16.14 8.01
C PHE A 398 -5.40 -15.99 9.45
N ARG A 399 -4.93 -14.78 9.81
CA ARG A 399 -4.52 -14.39 11.18
C ARG A 399 -3.42 -15.28 11.75
N GLY A 400 -2.39 -15.54 10.97
CA GLY A 400 -1.16 -16.15 11.45
C GLY A 400 -0.42 -15.25 12.43
N LEU A 401 -0.47 -13.94 12.20
CA LEU A 401 0.06 -12.90 13.07
C LEU A 401 -1.03 -12.46 14.03
N LYS A 402 -0.91 -12.91 15.26
CA LYS A 402 -1.86 -12.57 16.32
C LYS A 402 -1.44 -11.25 16.95
N PHE A 403 -1.85 -10.14 16.36
CA PHE A 403 -1.72 -8.84 17.03
C PHE A 403 -2.73 -8.77 18.17
N PRO A 404 -2.30 -8.42 19.40
CA PRO A 404 -3.18 -8.44 20.57
C PRO A 404 -4.17 -7.26 20.60
N TYR A 405 -3.94 -6.26 19.76
CA TYR A 405 -4.72 -5.03 19.69
C TYR A 405 -5.03 -4.69 18.24
N TYR A 406 -6.22 -4.15 18.02
CA TYR A 406 -6.61 -3.44 16.81
C TYR A 406 -6.76 -1.96 17.15
N ILE A 407 -6.02 -1.09 16.45
CA ILE A 407 -6.00 0.34 16.72
C ILE A 407 -6.62 1.06 15.52
N PHE A 408 -7.55 1.97 15.77
CA PHE A 408 -8.21 2.75 14.72
C PHE A 408 -8.61 4.14 15.23
N ASN A 409 -8.78 5.11 14.33
CA ASN A 409 -9.21 6.47 14.66
C ASN A 409 -10.74 6.59 14.54
N ILE A 410 -11.41 7.06 15.59
CA ILE A 410 -12.88 7.19 15.62
C ILE A 410 -13.42 8.12 14.52
N ASN A 411 -12.62 9.11 14.12
CA ASN A 411 -13.00 10.10 13.11
C ASN A 411 -12.85 9.61 11.67
N THR A 412 -12.18 8.47 11.46
CA THR A 412 -12.02 7.86 10.13
C THR A 412 -12.64 6.46 10.03
N CYS A 413 -12.90 5.79 11.16
CA CYS A 413 -13.34 4.40 11.17
C CYS A 413 -14.66 4.13 10.44
N GLU A 414 -14.87 2.90 10.04
CA GLU A 414 -16.14 2.39 9.56
C GLU A 414 -16.83 1.53 10.64
N LYS A 415 -18.06 1.13 10.34
CA LYS A 415 -18.91 0.34 11.23
C LYS A 415 -18.22 -0.93 11.72
N GLU A 416 -17.49 -1.60 10.84
CA GLU A 416 -16.83 -2.88 11.13
C GLU A 416 -15.73 -2.73 12.17
N ASP A 417 -15.06 -1.56 12.23
CA ASP A 417 -14.03 -1.26 13.21
C ASP A 417 -14.64 -1.12 14.61
N LEU A 418 -15.77 -0.40 14.72
CA LEU A 418 -16.52 -0.26 15.96
C LEU A 418 -17.04 -1.60 16.49
N LEU A 419 -17.43 -2.51 15.59
CA LEU A 419 -17.87 -3.86 15.96
C LEU A 419 -16.76 -4.75 16.54
N ARG A 420 -15.49 -4.32 16.46
CA ARG A 420 -14.38 -4.97 17.16
C ARG A 420 -14.38 -4.66 18.65
N LEU A 421 -15.04 -3.58 19.09
CA LEU A 421 -15.21 -3.27 20.50
C LEU A 421 -16.28 -4.18 21.11
N LYS A 422 -15.84 -5.14 21.94
CA LYS A 422 -16.72 -6.14 22.55
C LYS A 422 -17.83 -5.47 23.36
N GLY A 423 -19.06 -5.62 22.88
CA GLY A 423 -20.26 -5.09 23.54
C GLY A 423 -20.90 -3.90 22.81
N ILE A 424 -20.30 -3.40 21.74
CA ILE A 424 -20.94 -2.47 20.80
C ILE A 424 -21.81 -3.26 19.82
N SER A 425 -23.09 -2.91 19.72
CA SER A 425 -24.01 -3.49 18.74
C SER A 425 -23.91 -2.77 17.39
N LYS A 426 -24.50 -3.36 16.34
CA LYS A 426 -24.60 -2.71 15.03
C LYS A 426 -25.33 -1.37 15.09
N ASN A 427 -26.40 -1.29 15.89
CA ASN A 427 -27.15 -0.05 16.08
C ASN A 427 -26.32 1.02 16.80
N ASP A 428 -25.53 0.62 17.82
CA ASP A 428 -24.63 1.54 18.51
C ASP A 428 -23.57 2.10 17.53
N ALA A 429 -22.97 1.23 16.71
CA ALA A 429 -21.98 1.62 15.71
C ALA A 429 -22.55 2.58 14.66
N GLU A 430 -23.77 2.33 14.17
CA GLU A 430 -24.47 3.22 13.25
C GLU A 430 -24.80 4.58 13.89
N GLY A 431 -25.18 4.61 15.18
CA GLY A 431 -25.41 5.84 15.93
C GLY A 431 -24.15 6.69 16.10
N ILE A 432 -23.02 6.05 16.44
CA ILE A 432 -21.72 6.71 16.55
C ILE A 432 -21.32 7.36 15.22
N ILE A 433 -21.41 6.63 14.11
CA ILE A 433 -21.07 7.16 12.77
C ILE A 433 -22.02 8.29 12.36
N THR A 434 -23.31 8.12 12.61
CA THR A 434 -24.31 9.16 12.29
C THR A 434 -24.03 10.45 13.04
N TYR A 435 -23.71 10.37 14.33
CA TYR A 435 -23.31 11.55 15.11
C TYR A 435 -22.03 12.18 14.56
N ARG A 436 -21.00 11.38 14.30
CA ARG A 436 -19.73 11.87 13.74
C ARG A 436 -19.95 12.63 12.44
N ASP A 437 -20.67 12.03 11.50
CA ASP A 437 -20.87 12.58 10.16
C ASP A 437 -21.74 13.85 10.21
N LYS A 438 -22.70 13.95 11.15
CA LYS A 438 -23.53 15.15 11.37
C LYS A 438 -22.75 16.32 11.98
N ASN A 439 -21.71 16.05 12.76
CA ASN A 439 -20.97 17.05 13.52
C ASN A 439 -19.56 17.36 12.96
N ASN A 440 -19.22 16.87 11.76
CA ASN A 440 -17.89 17.02 11.15
C ASN A 440 -16.76 16.48 12.08
N GLY A 441 -17.00 15.27 12.58
CA GLY A 441 -16.10 14.55 13.48
C GLY A 441 -16.15 15.00 14.93
N PHE A 442 -15.66 14.12 15.81
CA PHE A 442 -15.50 14.38 17.24
C PHE A 442 -14.29 15.28 17.48
N LYS A 443 -14.46 16.36 18.26
CA LYS A 443 -13.34 17.23 18.65
C LYS A 443 -12.60 16.72 19.88
N ASN A 444 -13.28 15.95 20.72
CA ASN A 444 -12.73 15.36 21.93
C ASN A 444 -13.61 14.18 22.39
N THR A 445 -13.16 13.48 23.43
CA THR A 445 -13.87 12.31 23.96
C THR A 445 -15.11 12.68 24.78
N GLU A 446 -15.20 13.91 25.29
CA GLU A 446 -16.36 14.40 26.05
C GLU A 446 -17.64 14.44 25.18
N GLU A 447 -17.50 14.65 23.88
CA GLU A 447 -18.62 14.64 22.93
C GLU A 447 -19.31 13.27 22.80
N PHE A 448 -18.67 12.17 23.23
CA PHE A 448 -19.29 10.85 23.22
C PHE A 448 -20.57 10.78 24.07
N ALA A 449 -20.66 11.59 25.14
CA ALA A 449 -21.85 11.67 25.98
C ALA A 449 -23.09 12.25 25.27
N HIS A 450 -22.91 12.90 24.12
CA HIS A 450 -23.98 13.54 23.35
C HIS A 450 -24.50 12.68 22.18
N ILE A 451 -23.99 11.46 22.02
CA ILE A 451 -24.40 10.59 20.93
C ILE A 451 -25.81 10.03 21.20
N GLU A 452 -26.79 10.58 20.48
CA GLU A 452 -28.18 10.11 20.57
C GLU A 452 -28.36 8.71 19.98
N GLY A 453 -29.19 7.88 20.61
CA GLY A 453 -29.54 6.56 20.10
C GLY A 453 -28.49 5.46 20.33
N VAL A 454 -27.44 5.75 21.09
CA VAL A 454 -26.40 4.79 21.49
C VAL A 454 -26.54 4.48 22.98
N SER A 455 -26.34 3.21 23.36
CA SER A 455 -26.48 2.78 24.76
C SER A 455 -25.38 3.36 25.66
N ASP A 456 -25.72 3.70 26.91
CA ASP A 456 -24.75 4.19 27.91
C ASP A 456 -23.55 3.25 28.07
N LYS A 457 -23.81 1.93 27.96
CA LYS A 457 -22.77 0.91 27.99
C LYS A 457 -21.80 1.03 26.80
N ALA A 458 -22.31 1.27 25.60
CA ALA A 458 -21.47 1.47 24.42
C ALA A 458 -20.65 2.76 24.54
N ILE A 459 -21.22 3.85 25.08
CA ILE A 459 -20.48 5.09 25.38
C ILE A 459 -19.35 4.86 26.37
N GLN A 460 -19.61 4.10 27.45
CA GLN A 460 -18.58 3.73 28.42
C GLN A 460 -17.47 2.88 27.78
N ILE A 461 -17.84 1.91 26.93
CA ILE A 461 -16.85 1.10 26.18
C ILE A 461 -16.01 2.01 25.30
N LEU A 462 -16.62 2.88 24.51
CA LEU A 462 -15.90 3.78 23.61
C LEU A 462 -14.91 4.67 24.39
N THR A 463 -15.38 5.32 25.46
CA THR A 463 -14.57 6.22 26.31
C THR A 463 -13.37 5.50 26.92
N ASN A 464 -13.56 4.27 27.43
CA ASN A 464 -12.48 3.51 28.05
C ASN A 464 -11.40 3.11 27.05
N ASN A 465 -11.78 2.84 25.80
CA ASN A 465 -10.87 2.35 24.76
C ASN A 465 -10.16 3.50 24.01
N THR A 466 -10.50 4.77 24.29
CA THR A 466 -9.84 5.97 23.75
C THR A 466 -8.86 6.63 24.73
N SER A 467 -8.41 5.92 25.76
CA SER A 467 -7.48 6.45 26.77
C SER A 467 -6.09 6.70 26.19
N LYS A 468 -5.62 7.96 26.20
CA LYS A 468 -4.30 8.36 25.70
C LYS A 468 -3.15 7.57 26.34
N GLU A 469 -3.18 7.38 27.66
CA GLU A 469 -2.16 6.63 28.40
C GLU A 469 -2.08 5.16 27.92
N GLN A 470 -3.23 4.55 27.64
CA GLN A 470 -3.26 3.17 27.14
C GLN A 470 -2.72 3.08 25.71
N ILE A 471 -3.02 4.07 24.87
CA ILE A 471 -2.54 4.15 23.49
C ILE A 471 -1.02 4.26 23.48
N GLU A 472 -0.45 5.21 24.22
CA GLU A 472 1.01 5.39 24.31
C GLU A 472 1.72 4.12 24.81
N LYS A 473 1.14 3.44 25.80
CA LYS A 473 1.66 2.18 26.32
C LYS A 473 1.60 1.04 25.29
N VAL A 474 0.49 0.88 24.57
CA VAL A 474 0.37 -0.19 23.56
C VAL A 474 1.33 0.07 22.41
N THR A 475 1.32 1.30 21.89
CA THR A 475 2.14 1.75 20.76
C THR A 475 3.63 1.57 21.04
N SER A 476 4.14 1.95 22.22
CA SER A 476 5.54 1.73 22.60
C SER A 476 5.95 0.25 22.63
N THR A 477 5.07 -0.66 23.07
CA THR A 477 5.37 -2.11 23.09
C THR A 477 5.31 -2.82 21.73
N MET A 478 4.70 -2.20 20.72
CA MET A 478 4.62 -2.76 19.36
C MET A 478 5.91 -2.53 18.57
N ASN A 479 6.55 -1.36 18.75
CA ASN A 479 7.84 -0.99 18.13
C ASN A 479 8.97 -1.99 18.34
N GLU A 480 8.99 -2.72 19.45
CA GLU A 480 10.10 -3.60 19.82
C GLU A 480 10.04 -5.00 19.15
N ARG A 481 8.97 -5.33 18.41
CA ARG A 481 8.80 -6.67 17.82
C ARG A 481 9.39 -6.77 16.42
N LYS A 482 10.53 -7.46 16.29
CA LYS A 482 11.11 -7.85 14.99
C LYS A 482 10.17 -8.72 14.14
N PHE A 483 9.84 -8.23 12.95
CA PHE A 483 8.98 -8.86 11.92
C PHE A 483 9.57 -10.13 11.27
N GLU A 484 10.84 -10.50 11.50
CA GLU A 484 11.47 -11.67 10.84
C GLU A 484 10.79 -13.02 11.14
N LYS A 485 10.04 -13.16 12.24
CA LYS A 485 9.24 -14.37 12.55
C LYS A 485 7.88 -14.44 11.85
N SER A 486 7.52 -13.40 11.08
CA SER A 486 6.18 -13.15 10.56
C SER A 486 5.76 -14.09 9.40
N PHE A 487 6.65 -14.29 8.42
CA PHE A 487 6.29 -15.05 7.21
C PHE A 487 5.98 -16.53 7.48
N TYR A 488 6.75 -17.18 8.36
CA TYR A 488 6.51 -18.58 8.70
C TYR A 488 5.14 -18.77 9.38
N THR A 489 4.76 -17.87 10.29
CA THR A 489 3.47 -17.95 10.99
C THR A 489 2.28 -17.74 10.05
N ILE A 490 2.38 -16.80 9.11
CA ILE A 490 1.36 -16.60 8.06
C ILE A 490 1.24 -17.87 7.22
N PHE A 491 2.36 -18.41 6.72
CA PHE A 491 2.35 -19.62 5.91
C PHE A 491 1.69 -20.82 6.63
N ILE A 492 1.96 -21.00 7.92
CA ILE A 492 1.33 -22.07 8.70
C ILE A 492 -0.18 -21.83 8.87
N ALA A 493 -0.63 -20.60 9.04
CA ALA A 493 -2.05 -20.27 9.13
C ALA A 493 -2.78 -20.58 7.82
N ASN A 494 -2.19 -20.20 6.69
CA ASN A 494 -2.62 -20.54 5.34
C ASN A 494 -2.79 -22.06 5.16
N ILE A 495 -1.75 -22.84 5.46
CA ILE A 495 -1.83 -24.31 5.39
C ILE A 495 -2.91 -24.89 6.30
N LYS A 496 -3.07 -24.38 7.53
CA LYS A 496 -4.15 -24.83 8.45
C LYS A 496 -5.54 -24.53 7.87
N HIS A 497 -5.73 -23.36 7.26
CA HIS A 497 -6.99 -23.00 6.61
C HIS A 497 -7.29 -23.93 5.44
N LEU A 498 -6.33 -24.14 4.54
CA LEU A 498 -6.48 -25.06 3.40
C LEU A 498 -6.80 -26.50 3.86
N ILE A 499 -6.16 -26.98 4.93
CA ILE A 499 -6.49 -28.29 5.53
C ILE A 499 -7.93 -28.30 6.05
N SER A 500 -8.36 -27.26 6.76
CA SER A 500 -9.73 -27.14 7.26
C SER A 500 -10.76 -27.19 6.13
N ARG A 501 -10.53 -26.42 5.05
CA ARG A 501 -11.35 -26.44 3.84
C ARG A 501 -11.37 -27.82 3.17
N THR A 502 -10.21 -28.47 3.13
CA THR A 502 -10.07 -29.85 2.61
C THR A 502 -10.91 -30.84 3.43
N MET A 503 -10.95 -30.71 4.77
CA MET A 503 -11.76 -31.59 5.61
C MET A 503 -13.25 -31.40 5.34
N MET A 504 -13.70 -30.15 5.22
CA MET A 504 -15.09 -29.83 4.91
C MET A 504 -15.52 -30.44 3.58
N TRP A 505 -14.71 -30.27 2.53
CA TRP A 505 -14.96 -30.90 1.23
C TRP A 505 -14.88 -32.40 1.29
N PHE A 506 -13.95 -32.98 2.07
CA PHE A 506 -13.87 -34.42 2.22
C PHE A 506 -15.15 -35.00 2.80
N VAL A 507 -15.75 -34.36 3.80
CA VAL A 507 -17.03 -34.81 4.38
C VAL A 507 -18.13 -34.78 3.32
N ILE A 508 -18.28 -33.66 2.59
CA ILE A 508 -19.31 -33.50 1.54
C ILE A 508 -19.10 -34.52 0.41
N PHE A 509 -17.87 -34.61 -0.10
CA PHE A 509 -17.47 -35.55 -1.14
C PHE A 509 -17.70 -36.99 -0.70
N PHE A 510 -17.30 -37.36 0.52
CA PHE A 510 -17.37 -38.74 0.96
C PHE A 510 -18.81 -39.18 1.24
N LEU A 511 -19.65 -38.30 1.80
CA LEU A 511 -21.08 -38.56 1.97
C LEU A 511 -21.78 -38.79 0.63
N THR A 512 -21.53 -37.91 -0.34
CA THR A 512 -22.12 -38.05 -1.69
C THR A 512 -21.60 -39.31 -2.39
N TYR A 513 -20.29 -39.55 -2.35
CA TYR A 513 -19.67 -40.74 -2.93
C TYR A 513 -20.20 -42.03 -2.27
N TYR A 514 -20.38 -42.03 -0.94
CA TYR A 514 -20.95 -43.16 -0.22
C TYR A 514 -22.39 -43.44 -0.67
N LEU A 515 -23.24 -42.41 -0.75
CA LEU A 515 -24.65 -42.54 -1.12
C LEU A 515 -24.84 -43.06 -2.54
N PHE A 516 -24.09 -42.54 -3.50
CA PHE A 516 -24.29 -42.84 -4.93
C PHE A 516 -23.43 -43.98 -5.47
N VAL A 517 -22.27 -44.26 -4.87
CA VAL A 517 -21.31 -45.26 -5.39
C VAL A 517 -21.19 -46.45 -4.46
N MET A 518 -20.92 -46.22 -3.17
CA MET A 518 -20.62 -47.31 -2.23
C MET A 518 -21.84 -48.08 -1.77
N LYS A 519 -22.96 -47.39 -1.47
CA LYS A 519 -24.20 -48.01 -0.98
C LYS A 519 -24.71 -49.08 -1.95
N ALA A 520 -24.51 -48.87 -3.25
CA ALA A 520 -24.87 -49.84 -4.29
C ALA A 520 -23.84 -50.97 -4.48
N SER A 521 -22.58 -50.79 -4.06
CA SER A 521 -21.45 -51.67 -4.44
C SER A 521 -20.82 -52.50 -3.29
N PHE A 522 -20.98 -52.14 -2.01
CA PHE A 522 -20.26 -52.80 -0.91
C PHE A 522 -21.19 -53.28 0.22
N LYS A 523 -21.18 -54.60 0.50
CA LYS A 523 -21.97 -55.25 1.57
C LYS A 523 -21.31 -55.29 2.96
N SER A 524 -20.01 -54.94 3.12
CA SER A 524 -19.27 -55.09 4.41
C SER A 524 -18.71 -53.76 4.95
N LYS A 525 -18.86 -53.53 6.27
CA LYS A 525 -18.42 -52.28 6.95
C LYS A 525 -16.89 -52.11 7.04
N LYS A 526 -16.13 -53.21 7.08
CA LYS A 526 -14.66 -53.21 7.29
C LYS A 526 -13.89 -52.60 6.10
N ASN A 527 -14.51 -52.51 4.92
CA ASN A 527 -13.92 -51.90 3.72
C ASN A 527 -14.10 -50.38 3.62
N ILE A 528 -15.00 -49.78 4.41
CA ILE A 528 -15.39 -48.38 4.24
C ILE A 528 -14.25 -47.43 4.65
N VAL A 529 -13.59 -47.71 5.78
CA VAL A 529 -12.50 -46.87 6.31
C VAL A 529 -11.32 -46.81 5.34
N ILE A 530 -10.93 -47.95 4.76
CA ILE A 530 -9.82 -47.99 3.79
C ILE A 530 -10.18 -47.21 2.52
N VAL A 531 -11.42 -47.29 2.06
CA VAL A 531 -11.89 -46.49 0.92
C VAL A 531 -11.87 -44.99 1.27
N ALA A 532 -12.37 -44.62 2.45
CA ALA A 532 -12.36 -43.24 2.93
C ALA A 532 -10.95 -42.64 2.93
N ILE A 533 -9.98 -43.37 3.51
CA ILE A 533 -8.56 -42.95 3.53
C ILE A 533 -8.02 -42.77 2.11
N LYS A 534 -8.27 -43.71 1.20
CA LYS A 534 -7.81 -43.59 -0.20
C LYS A 534 -8.42 -42.37 -0.90
N LYS A 535 -9.71 -42.11 -0.70
CA LYS A 535 -10.37 -40.96 -1.31
C LYS A 535 -9.94 -39.63 -0.70
N PHE A 536 -9.66 -39.64 0.60
CA PHE A 536 -9.08 -38.50 1.30
C PHE A 536 -7.75 -38.08 0.66
N PHE A 537 -6.81 -39.01 0.51
CA PHE A 537 -5.52 -38.73 -0.12
C PHE A 537 -5.65 -38.33 -1.59
N LYS A 538 -6.61 -38.91 -2.33
CA LYS A 538 -6.90 -38.48 -3.71
C LYS A 538 -7.41 -37.04 -3.76
N LEU A 539 -8.37 -36.66 -2.90
CA LEU A 539 -8.88 -35.30 -2.80
C LEU A 539 -7.76 -34.32 -2.41
N MET A 540 -6.98 -34.65 -1.38
CA MET A 540 -5.86 -33.84 -0.91
C MET A 540 -4.83 -33.60 -2.02
N PHE A 541 -4.48 -34.64 -2.79
CA PHE A 541 -3.58 -34.50 -3.93
C PHE A 541 -4.14 -33.53 -4.99
N TYR A 542 -5.42 -33.63 -5.33
CA TYR A 542 -6.04 -32.78 -6.35
C TYR A 542 -6.14 -31.33 -5.88
N ILE A 543 -6.42 -31.12 -4.59
CA ILE A 543 -6.39 -29.80 -3.96
C ILE A 543 -4.99 -29.21 -4.04
N LEU A 544 -3.94 -29.98 -3.74
CA LEU A 544 -2.57 -29.50 -3.84
C LEU A 544 -2.18 -29.12 -5.28
N ILE A 545 -2.56 -29.91 -6.29
CA ILE A 545 -2.34 -29.54 -7.70
C ILE A 545 -3.14 -28.29 -8.06
N GLY A 546 -4.37 -28.17 -7.57
CA GLY A 546 -5.21 -26.99 -7.78
C GLY A 546 -4.58 -25.71 -7.21
N PHE A 547 -4.10 -25.77 -5.97
CA PHE A 547 -3.36 -24.71 -5.30
C PHE A 547 -2.11 -24.32 -6.08
N MET A 548 -1.26 -25.30 -6.44
CA MET A 548 -0.04 -25.06 -7.19
C MET A 548 -0.32 -24.43 -8.56
N ALA A 549 -1.41 -24.83 -9.23
CA ALA A 549 -1.81 -24.22 -10.49
C ALA A 549 -2.16 -22.74 -10.35
N VAL A 550 -2.84 -22.33 -9.26
CA VAL A 550 -3.12 -20.91 -8.98
C VAL A 550 -1.85 -20.15 -8.61
N ALA A 551 -0.98 -20.73 -7.77
CA ALA A 551 0.29 -20.11 -7.41
C ALA A 551 1.17 -19.85 -8.65
N VAL A 552 1.33 -20.87 -9.52
CA VAL A 552 2.09 -20.76 -10.77
C VAL A 552 1.46 -19.74 -11.71
N SER A 553 0.13 -19.76 -11.86
CA SER A 553 -0.62 -18.78 -12.67
C SER A 553 -0.44 -17.34 -12.20
N SER A 554 -0.32 -17.13 -10.88
CA SER A 554 -0.15 -15.80 -10.28
C SER A 554 1.26 -15.23 -10.47
N ILE A 555 2.25 -16.08 -10.74
CA ILE A 555 3.66 -15.69 -10.90
C ILE A 555 4.04 -15.59 -12.39
N ILE A 556 3.62 -16.58 -13.20
CA ILE A 556 4.07 -16.72 -14.58
C ILE A 556 3.12 -15.96 -15.52
N VAL A 557 3.69 -14.94 -16.18
CA VAL A 557 3.03 -14.18 -17.24
C VAL A 557 3.68 -14.51 -18.58
N ILE A 558 2.88 -14.91 -19.58
CA ILE A 558 3.33 -15.16 -20.96
C ILE A 558 2.75 -14.06 -21.84
N GLY A 559 3.61 -13.20 -22.39
CA GLY A 559 3.17 -11.96 -23.04
C GLY A 559 2.46 -11.05 -22.04
N ASN A 560 1.21 -10.70 -22.31
CA ASN A 560 0.38 -9.84 -21.45
C ASN A 560 -0.70 -10.62 -20.69
N ARG A 561 -0.60 -11.96 -20.57
CA ARG A 561 -1.64 -12.77 -19.89
C ARG A 561 -1.04 -13.78 -18.92
N THR A 562 -1.73 -14.02 -17.81
CA THR A 562 -1.45 -15.16 -16.94
C THR A 562 -1.89 -16.45 -17.62
N LEU A 563 -1.24 -17.55 -17.25
CA LEU A 563 -1.73 -18.88 -17.59
C LEU A 563 -3.06 -19.13 -16.87
N ASN A 564 -4.02 -19.79 -17.53
CA ASN A 564 -5.27 -20.15 -16.87
C ASN A 564 -5.01 -21.34 -15.90
N PRO A 565 -5.25 -21.17 -14.58
CA PRO A 565 -4.96 -22.21 -13.59
C PRO A 565 -5.82 -23.48 -13.79
N ILE A 566 -7.02 -23.34 -14.36
CA ILE A 566 -7.88 -24.47 -14.70
C ILE A 566 -7.23 -25.33 -15.80
N ILE A 567 -6.62 -24.70 -16.81
CA ILE A 567 -5.92 -25.43 -17.88
C ILE A 567 -4.72 -26.18 -17.30
N ILE A 568 -3.89 -25.52 -16.48
CA ILE A 568 -2.75 -26.16 -15.82
C ILE A 568 -3.21 -27.37 -15.00
N PHE A 569 -4.21 -27.18 -14.13
CA PHE A 569 -4.75 -28.24 -13.29
C PHE A 569 -5.29 -29.41 -14.11
N ILE A 570 -6.14 -29.13 -15.10
CA ILE A 570 -6.76 -30.15 -15.95
C ILE A 570 -5.69 -30.96 -16.70
N THR A 571 -4.69 -30.30 -17.28
CA THR A 571 -3.59 -30.98 -17.98
C THR A 571 -2.84 -31.94 -17.05
N VAL A 572 -2.45 -31.48 -15.85
CA VAL A 572 -1.74 -32.32 -14.88
C VAL A 572 -2.59 -33.50 -14.42
N ILE A 573 -3.87 -33.26 -14.11
CA ILE A 573 -4.80 -34.31 -13.68
C ILE A 573 -5.08 -35.32 -14.79
N PHE A 574 -5.21 -34.92 -16.05
CA PHE A 574 -5.42 -35.87 -17.14
C PHE A 574 -4.21 -36.78 -17.37
N ILE A 575 -2.99 -36.24 -17.27
CA ILE A 575 -1.76 -37.04 -17.36
C ILE A 575 -1.72 -38.05 -16.20
N TYR A 576 -1.95 -37.58 -14.98
CA TYR A 576 -1.98 -38.42 -13.77
C TYR A 576 -3.05 -39.53 -13.84
N GLU A 577 -4.27 -39.17 -14.23
CA GLU A 577 -5.37 -40.13 -14.37
C GLU A 577 -5.10 -41.12 -15.50
N GLY A 578 -4.52 -40.68 -16.63
CA GLY A 578 -4.11 -41.56 -17.73
C GLY A 578 -3.12 -42.63 -17.27
N ILE A 579 -2.08 -42.23 -16.53
CA ILE A 579 -1.10 -43.17 -15.94
C ILE A 579 -1.81 -44.11 -14.95
N THR A 580 -2.65 -43.58 -14.07
CA THR A 580 -3.39 -44.37 -13.07
C THR A 580 -4.26 -45.43 -13.75
N LEU A 581 -5.01 -45.05 -14.77
CA LEU A 581 -5.88 -45.94 -15.55
C LEU A 581 -5.08 -47.02 -16.29
N LEU A 582 -3.89 -46.69 -16.83
CA LEU A 582 -3.00 -47.67 -17.44
C LEU A 582 -2.52 -48.73 -16.44
N VAL A 583 -2.20 -48.32 -15.21
CA VAL A 583 -1.76 -49.23 -14.14
C VAL A 583 -2.89 -50.17 -13.71
N ILE A 584 -4.11 -49.65 -13.52
CA ILE A 584 -5.25 -50.42 -12.99
C ILE A 584 -6.13 -51.05 -14.08
N ARG A 585 -5.75 -50.94 -15.36
CA ARG A 585 -6.57 -51.31 -16.54
C ARG A 585 -7.20 -52.70 -16.51
N LYS A 586 -6.57 -53.66 -15.82
CA LYS A 586 -7.07 -55.05 -15.70
C LYS A 586 -8.25 -55.19 -14.73
N ASP A 587 -8.49 -54.20 -13.87
CA ASP A 587 -9.52 -54.22 -12.83
C ASP A 587 -10.63 -53.20 -13.14
N LYS A 588 -11.70 -53.67 -13.79
CA LYS A 588 -12.83 -52.83 -14.23
C LYS A 588 -13.50 -52.06 -13.08
N LEU A 589 -13.53 -52.63 -11.88
CA LEU A 589 -14.14 -51.98 -10.71
C LEU A 589 -13.26 -50.82 -10.23
N LYS A 590 -11.94 -51.02 -10.16
CA LYS A 590 -11.00 -49.94 -9.82
C LYS A 590 -10.97 -48.84 -10.87
N VAL A 591 -11.03 -49.19 -12.16
CA VAL A 591 -11.14 -48.21 -13.26
C VAL A 591 -12.38 -47.34 -13.08
N ARG A 592 -13.57 -47.96 -12.94
CA ARG A 592 -14.83 -47.23 -12.74
C ARG A 592 -14.79 -46.34 -11.50
N ASP A 593 -14.26 -46.87 -10.40
CA ASP A 593 -14.10 -46.14 -9.14
C ASP A 593 -13.18 -44.90 -9.29
N SER A 594 -12.04 -45.06 -9.96
CA SER A 594 -11.11 -43.95 -10.18
C SER A 594 -11.78 -42.84 -10.99
N ILE A 595 -12.41 -43.19 -12.12
CA ILE A 595 -13.09 -42.24 -12.99
C ILE A 595 -14.19 -41.48 -12.24
N ILE A 596 -15.09 -42.19 -11.54
CA ILE A 596 -16.20 -41.54 -10.82
C ILE A 596 -15.67 -40.59 -9.75
N SER A 597 -14.72 -41.05 -8.92
CA SER A 597 -14.15 -40.17 -7.89
C SER A 597 -13.41 -38.96 -8.47
N THR A 598 -12.72 -39.10 -9.61
CA THR A 598 -12.09 -37.98 -10.33
C THR A 598 -13.12 -36.97 -10.82
N LEU A 599 -14.18 -37.45 -11.49
CA LEU A 599 -15.26 -36.59 -12.00
C LEU A 599 -16.03 -35.86 -10.88
N MET A 600 -16.09 -36.42 -9.69
CA MET A 600 -16.68 -35.76 -8.51
C MET A 600 -15.76 -34.71 -7.88
N ILE A 601 -14.44 -34.90 -7.92
CA ILE A 601 -13.47 -33.99 -7.29
C ILE A 601 -13.14 -32.79 -8.19
N ILE A 602 -12.99 -33.00 -9.50
CA ILE A 602 -12.61 -31.94 -10.45
C ILE A 602 -13.48 -30.67 -10.32
N PRO A 603 -14.83 -30.76 -10.25
CA PRO A 603 -15.68 -29.58 -10.12
C PRO A 603 -15.40 -28.74 -8.87
N ILE A 604 -15.01 -29.38 -7.75
CA ILE A 604 -14.64 -28.69 -6.51
C ILE A 604 -13.43 -27.78 -6.73
N ILE A 605 -12.43 -28.31 -7.44
CA ILE A 605 -11.19 -27.59 -7.71
C ILE A 605 -11.41 -26.49 -8.73
N ILE A 606 -12.09 -26.80 -9.84
CA ILE A 606 -12.43 -25.82 -10.88
C ILE A 606 -13.26 -24.67 -10.29
N TYR A 607 -14.24 -24.98 -9.45
CA TYR A 607 -15.03 -23.97 -8.75
C TYR A 607 -14.17 -23.04 -7.90
N SER A 608 -13.12 -23.54 -7.27
CA SER A 608 -12.20 -22.73 -6.44
C SER A 608 -11.12 -22.01 -7.25
N GLN A 609 -10.93 -22.36 -8.53
CA GLN A 609 -9.97 -21.71 -9.43
C GLN A 609 -10.62 -20.66 -10.33
N TYR A 610 -11.91 -20.82 -10.63
CA TYR A 610 -12.75 -19.80 -11.26
C TYR A 610 -12.88 -18.58 -10.34
#